data_AF-A0A2E4YY81-F1
#
_entry.id   AF-A0A2E4YY81-F1
#
_cell.length_a   1.000
_cell.length_b   1.000
_cell.length_c   1.000
_cell.angle_alpha   90.00
_cell.angle_beta   90.00
_cell.angle_gamma   90.00
#
_symmetry.space_group_name_H-M   'P 1'
#
loop_
_entity.id
_entity.type
_entity.pdbx_description
1 polymer ?
#
loop_
_entity_poly.entity_id
_entity_poly.type
_entity_poly.pdbx_seq_one_letter_code
_entity_poly.pdbx_strand_id
1 'polypeptide(L)'
;MAGIIGLRGSGEFNTDFRPTNYRELFTLLEPNGSAPLNALLAMSQSEATDDPKFSNFRDELPSRTMQINMGSGAAANVTALTVDAGGDLNFVVPGTIIVVERTGEVMRASANGASAGANILTVTRNISGTSLTINDNDKLFIAGHASKEGDSVPNPISFDPSVASNFTQIFRTSYKVTGTLDNTYRRTGDAEDEFSTKALKLHMSDIERAFFFGVKHEDTSTLGSTSQPLRYTGGLVPNISSNVLAGASQSTANQITEDDFDRFLIESVFAFGSKEKIAFVGAKVAGHLQKFGKNRWSPTQVEGTYGVNFTRYQTMAGDLLVHLHPQFRQVPDYENQMVILDFPYLRYRYMQNRDTQLLMDRQSPGDDAKHHEYLSECGLEMLQEKVHSKITDWQTTT
;
A
#
# COMPACT_ATOMS: atom_id res chain seq x y z
N MET A 1 -32.80 5.22 60.48
CA MET A 1 -31.81 4.13 60.37
C MET A 1 -32.62 2.85 60.16
N ALA A 2 -32.55 2.10 59.05
CA ALA A 2 -31.48 1.88 58.09
C ALA A 2 -32.05 1.72 56.65
N GLY A 3 -31.22 2.06 55.65
CA GLY A 3 -31.39 1.61 54.26
C GLY A 3 -30.47 0.42 53.95
N ILE A 4 -30.58 -0.11 52.73
CA ILE A 4 -29.61 -0.94 51.97
C ILE A 4 -30.10 -0.86 50.51
N ILE A 5 -29.36 -0.27 49.56
CA ILE A 5 -28.13 -0.68 48.85
C ILE A 5 -28.44 -1.62 47.66
N GLY A 6 -28.13 -1.18 46.45
CA GLY A 6 -28.14 -2.00 45.23
C GLY A 6 -28.22 -1.18 43.93
N LEU A 7 -27.09 -1.08 43.22
CA LEU A 7 -27.00 -0.53 41.86
C LEU A 7 -27.85 -1.39 40.91
N ARG A 8 -28.75 -0.80 40.12
CA ARG A 8 -29.37 -1.49 38.99
C ARG A 8 -28.27 -1.88 37.99
N GLY A 9 -27.93 -3.16 37.96
CA GLY A 9 -26.91 -3.74 37.07
C GLY A 9 -27.44 -3.99 35.65
N SER A 10 -26.52 -4.11 34.71
CA SER A 10 -26.71 -4.21 33.25
C SER A 10 -27.43 -5.47 32.72
N GLY A 11 -28.25 -6.14 33.53
CA GLY A 11 -28.95 -7.38 33.18
C GLY A 11 -30.34 -7.23 32.56
N GLU A 12 -30.85 -6.01 32.32
CA GLU A 12 -32.20 -5.76 31.79
C GLU A 12 -32.23 -5.06 30.41
N PHE A 13 -31.09 -4.94 29.73
CA PHE A 13 -31.07 -4.45 28.35
C PHE A 13 -31.25 -5.61 27.36
N ASN A 14 -32.40 -5.65 26.69
CA ASN A 14 -32.64 -6.51 25.52
C ASN A 14 -31.53 -6.27 24.49
N THR A 15 -30.90 -7.36 24.04
CA THR A 15 -29.56 -7.44 23.44
C THR A 15 -29.44 -7.02 21.98
N ASP A 16 -30.29 -6.17 21.41
CA ASP A 16 -30.19 -5.95 19.95
C ASP A 16 -30.67 -4.60 19.39
N PHE A 17 -30.22 -3.47 19.97
CA PHE A 17 -30.37 -2.14 19.31
C PHE A 17 -29.21 -1.16 19.53
N ARG A 18 -28.05 -1.61 20.03
CA ARG A 18 -26.89 -0.72 20.22
C ARG A 18 -25.70 -1.24 19.42
N PRO A 19 -25.33 -0.62 18.29
CA PRO A 19 -24.02 -0.84 17.70
C PRO A 19 -22.97 -0.28 18.65
N THR A 20 -22.38 -1.16 19.45
CA THR A 20 -21.21 -0.84 20.30
C THR A 20 -19.94 -0.62 19.46
N ASN A 21 -19.96 -1.02 18.19
CA ASN A 21 -18.89 -0.81 17.23
C ASN A 21 -19.26 0.37 16.31
N TYR A 22 -18.79 1.58 16.65
CA TYR A 22 -19.04 2.79 15.85
C TYR A 22 -18.48 2.72 14.42
N ARG A 23 -17.58 1.75 14.15
CA ARG A 23 -17.00 1.51 12.82
C ARG A 23 -18.04 1.03 11.78
N GLU A 24 -19.01 0.19 12.18
CA GLU A 24 -19.99 -0.41 11.24
C GLU A 24 -21.15 0.54 10.90
N LEU A 25 -21.45 1.51 11.77
CA LEU A 25 -22.48 2.54 11.56
C LEU A 25 -22.15 3.45 10.36
N PHE A 26 -20.89 3.46 9.92
CA PHE A 26 -20.41 4.16 8.72
C PHE A 26 -20.91 3.58 7.39
N THR A 27 -21.46 2.35 7.39
CA THR A 27 -22.04 1.74 6.19
C THR A 27 -23.41 2.33 5.79
N LEU A 28 -23.93 3.28 6.58
CA LEU A 28 -25.19 3.96 6.30
C LEU A 28 -25.06 4.92 5.11
N LEU A 29 -26.03 4.84 4.19
CA LEU A 29 -26.04 5.45 2.86
C LEU A 29 -25.87 6.99 2.87
N GLU A 30 -24.79 7.48 2.24
CA GLU A 30 -24.52 8.92 2.04
C GLU A 30 -24.37 9.30 0.56
N PRO A 31 -24.60 10.56 0.17
CA PRO A 31 -24.27 11.05 -1.17
C PRO A 31 -22.75 11.18 -1.31
N ASN A 32 -22.12 10.28 -2.07
CA ASN A 32 -20.67 10.22 -2.34
C ASN A 32 -19.78 10.13 -1.08
N GLY A 33 -19.92 9.06 -0.30
CA GLY A 33 -19.19 8.77 0.95
C GLY A 33 -17.75 9.27 1.01
N SER A 34 -17.42 10.03 2.07
CA SER A 34 -16.21 10.84 2.17
C SER A 34 -14.90 10.08 2.49
N ALA A 35 -14.96 8.79 2.83
CA ALA A 35 -13.82 7.94 3.20
C ALA A 35 -14.03 6.48 2.75
N PRO A 36 -13.96 6.19 1.44
CA PRO A 36 -14.24 4.86 0.90
C PRO A 36 -13.21 3.80 1.30
N LEU A 37 -11.94 4.12 1.53
CA LEU A 37 -10.94 3.15 1.99
C LEU A 37 -11.26 2.71 3.43
N ASN A 38 -11.56 3.65 4.33
CA ASN A 38 -11.97 3.33 5.69
C ASN A 38 -13.26 2.50 5.74
N ALA A 39 -14.21 2.72 4.82
CA ALA A 39 -15.41 1.88 4.69
C ALA A 39 -15.04 0.42 4.38
N LEU A 40 -14.12 0.24 3.42
CA LEU A 40 -13.69 -1.09 2.99
C LEU A 40 -12.81 -1.76 4.04
N LEU A 41 -11.96 -1.01 4.75
CA LEU A 41 -11.17 -1.50 5.86
C LEU A 41 -12.03 -1.90 7.07
N ALA A 42 -13.20 -1.27 7.25
CA ALA A 42 -14.16 -1.69 8.26
C ALA A 42 -14.76 -3.08 7.96
N MET A 43 -14.86 -3.46 6.68
CA MET A 43 -15.32 -4.77 6.23
C MET A 43 -14.18 -5.78 6.02
N SER A 44 -12.92 -5.33 6.05
CA SER A 44 -11.75 -6.16 5.84
C SER A 44 -11.10 -6.60 7.16
N GLN A 45 -9.97 -7.30 7.07
CA GLN A 45 -9.25 -7.81 8.22
C GLN A 45 -8.73 -6.66 9.10
N SER A 46 -9.25 -6.57 10.32
CA SER A 46 -8.72 -5.69 11.36
C SER A 46 -8.16 -6.50 12.52
N GLU A 47 -7.08 -6.02 13.12
CA GLU A 47 -6.37 -6.72 14.19
C GLU A 47 -5.96 -5.74 15.28
N ALA A 48 -6.21 -6.11 16.54
CA ALA A 48 -5.74 -5.32 17.68
C ALA A 48 -4.22 -5.47 17.83
N THR A 49 -3.54 -4.38 18.18
CA THR A 49 -2.13 -4.36 18.57
C THR A 49 -1.98 -3.95 20.04
N ASP A 50 -0.98 -4.52 20.70
CA ASP A 50 -0.61 -4.23 22.09
C ASP A 50 0.53 -3.20 22.20
N ASP A 51 1.34 -3.06 21.15
CA ASP A 51 2.38 -2.03 21.02
C ASP A 51 1.98 -0.93 20.00
N PRO A 52 2.28 0.36 20.27
CA PRO A 52 2.10 1.43 19.29
C PRO A 52 2.99 1.30 18.04
N LYS A 53 4.03 0.47 18.07
CA LYS A 53 4.84 0.06 16.92
C LYS A 53 4.57 -1.40 16.60
N PHE A 54 3.97 -1.65 15.45
CA PHE A 54 3.84 -2.99 14.91
C PHE A 54 4.85 -3.21 13.79
N SER A 55 5.37 -4.43 13.72
CA SER A 55 6.36 -4.85 12.72
C SER A 55 5.86 -6.11 12.03
N ASN A 56 5.96 -6.12 10.71
CA ASN A 56 5.67 -7.26 9.88
C ASN A 56 6.97 -7.81 9.29
N PHE A 57 7.14 -9.13 9.40
CA PHE A 57 8.23 -9.85 8.75
C PHE A 57 7.79 -10.22 7.33
N ARG A 58 8.55 -9.74 6.35
CA ARG A 58 8.34 -10.04 4.93
C ARG A 58 9.43 -10.98 4.48
N ASP A 59 9.01 -12.17 4.08
CA ASP A 59 9.86 -13.14 3.40
C ASP A 59 9.49 -13.15 1.91
N GLU A 60 10.51 -13.18 1.05
CA GLU A 60 10.31 -13.19 -0.39
C GLU A 60 11.29 -14.12 -1.09
N LEU A 61 10.82 -14.72 -2.19
CA LEU A 61 11.68 -15.50 -3.05
C LEU A 61 12.56 -14.57 -3.89
N PRO A 62 13.86 -14.87 -4.02
CA PRO A 62 14.78 -14.07 -4.81
C PRO A 62 14.49 -14.18 -6.31
N SER A 63 14.81 -13.11 -7.06
CA SER A 63 14.67 -13.07 -8.52
C SER A 63 15.68 -13.94 -9.25
N ARG A 64 16.81 -14.30 -8.61
CA ARG A 64 17.87 -15.16 -9.18
C ARG A 64 18.45 -14.64 -10.50
N THR A 65 18.50 -13.31 -10.62
CA THR A 65 19.08 -12.58 -11.75
C THR A 65 20.25 -11.75 -11.25
N MET A 66 21.28 -11.59 -12.06
CA MET A 66 22.44 -10.76 -11.71
C MET A 66 22.94 -10.05 -12.96
N GLN A 67 23.76 -9.03 -12.80
CA GLN A 67 24.25 -8.21 -13.90
C GLN A 67 25.77 -8.09 -13.81
N ILE A 68 26.45 -8.11 -14.95
CA ILE A 68 27.89 -7.94 -15.03
C ILE A 68 28.26 -6.48 -14.81
N ASN A 69 29.27 -6.24 -13.97
CA ASN A 69 29.84 -4.92 -13.69
C ASN A 69 31.33 -4.92 -14.06
N MET A 70 31.60 -4.96 -15.36
CA MET A 70 32.96 -4.98 -15.90
C MET A 70 33.00 -4.03 -17.08
N GLY A 71 33.47 -2.79 -16.86
CA GLY A 71 33.45 -1.73 -17.89
C GLY A 71 34.19 -2.06 -19.19
N SER A 72 35.10 -3.04 -19.21
CA SER A 72 35.76 -3.54 -20.42
C SER A 72 35.13 -4.81 -21.02
N GLY A 73 34.05 -5.33 -20.42
CA GLY A 73 33.57 -6.69 -20.62
C GLY A 73 34.57 -7.74 -20.14
N ALA A 74 34.19 -9.01 -20.32
CA ALA A 74 35.01 -10.16 -20.02
C ALA A 74 35.26 -11.00 -21.29
N ALA A 75 36.55 -11.25 -21.57
CA ALA A 75 36.96 -12.15 -22.65
C ALA A 75 36.61 -13.61 -22.32
N ALA A 76 36.58 -14.47 -23.34
CA ALA A 76 36.11 -15.86 -23.22
C ALA A 76 36.88 -16.73 -22.19
N ASN A 77 38.12 -16.35 -21.85
CA ASN A 77 38.98 -17.04 -20.89
C ASN A 77 38.95 -16.45 -19.46
N VAL A 78 38.20 -15.37 -19.25
CA VAL A 78 38.07 -14.76 -17.91
C VAL A 78 37.07 -15.58 -17.09
N THR A 79 37.54 -16.17 -16.00
CA THR A 79 36.77 -17.06 -15.13
C THR A 79 36.29 -16.39 -13.84
N ALA A 80 36.81 -15.21 -13.51
CA ALA A 80 36.37 -14.37 -12.40
C ALA A 80 35.63 -13.16 -12.98
N LEU A 81 34.31 -13.16 -12.86
CA LEU A 81 33.45 -12.10 -13.36
C LEU A 81 33.02 -11.22 -12.19
N THR A 82 33.21 -9.92 -12.30
CA THR A 82 32.65 -8.97 -11.34
C THR A 82 31.20 -8.73 -11.70
N VAL A 83 30.29 -8.97 -10.77
CA VAL A 83 28.87 -8.65 -10.90
C VAL A 83 28.54 -7.39 -10.11
N ASP A 84 27.42 -6.77 -10.45
CA ASP A 84 26.86 -5.68 -9.66
C ASP A 84 26.59 -6.12 -8.22
N ALA A 85 26.70 -5.17 -7.30
CA ALA A 85 26.38 -5.41 -5.91
C ALA A 85 24.90 -5.79 -5.79
N GLY A 86 24.63 -7.06 -5.46
CA GLY A 86 23.28 -7.58 -5.30
C GLY A 86 23.26 -8.83 -4.41
N GLY A 87 22.15 -9.04 -3.71
CA GLY A 87 21.98 -10.21 -2.83
C GLY A 87 21.94 -11.54 -3.59
N ASP A 88 21.65 -11.49 -4.89
CA ASP A 88 21.45 -12.69 -5.71
C ASP A 88 22.73 -13.54 -5.90
N LEU A 89 23.91 -12.94 -5.72
CA LEU A 89 25.20 -13.64 -5.78
C LEU A 89 25.36 -14.66 -4.64
N ASN A 90 24.71 -14.44 -3.50
CA ASN A 90 24.75 -15.37 -2.36
C ASN A 90 24.02 -16.70 -2.65
N PHE A 91 23.14 -16.75 -3.65
CA PHE A 91 22.48 -17.98 -4.08
C PHE A 91 23.32 -18.82 -5.04
N VAL A 92 24.53 -18.36 -5.39
CA VAL A 92 25.45 -19.10 -6.24
C VAL A 92 26.31 -20.02 -5.39
N VAL A 93 26.06 -21.32 -5.52
CA VAL A 93 26.91 -22.40 -4.97
C VAL A 93 27.66 -23.13 -6.08
N PRO A 94 28.77 -23.83 -5.79
CA PRO A 94 29.44 -24.67 -6.77
C PRO A 94 28.47 -25.60 -7.49
N GLY A 95 28.55 -25.62 -8.82
CA GLY A 95 27.66 -26.40 -9.68
C GLY A 95 26.42 -25.63 -10.17
N THR A 96 26.17 -24.42 -9.69
CA THR A 96 25.08 -23.57 -10.21
C THR A 96 25.30 -23.25 -11.68
N ILE A 97 24.26 -23.42 -12.51
CA ILE A 97 24.29 -23.09 -13.93
C ILE A 97 23.77 -21.67 -14.12
N ILE A 98 24.56 -20.85 -14.80
CA ILE A 98 24.30 -19.43 -15.04
C ILE A 98 24.31 -19.22 -16.54
N VAL A 99 23.30 -18.52 -17.05
CA VAL A 99 23.15 -18.24 -18.48
C VAL A 99 23.18 -16.74 -18.71
N VAL A 100 23.92 -16.33 -19.73
CA VAL A 100 23.93 -14.95 -20.22
C VAL A 100 22.74 -14.76 -21.15
N GLU A 101 21.85 -13.81 -20.86
CA GLU A 101 20.64 -13.56 -21.66
C GLU A 101 20.97 -13.20 -23.11
N ARG A 102 21.95 -12.31 -23.31
CA ARG A 102 22.29 -11.77 -24.64
C ARG A 102 22.94 -12.81 -25.56
N THR A 103 23.88 -13.60 -25.04
CA THR A 103 24.68 -14.53 -25.87
C THR A 103 24.20 -15.97 -25.79
N GLY A 104 23.33 -16.30 -24.83
CA GLY A 104 22.95 -17.68 -24.54
C GLY A 104 24.08 -18.53 -23.97
N GLU A 105 25.19 -17.90 -23.54
CA GLU A 105 26.32 -18.65 -23.00
C GLU A 105 25.97 -19.31 -21.68
N VAL A 106 26.25 -20.61 -21.59
CA VAL A 106 26.06 -21.40 -20.37
C VAL A 106 27.38 -21.52 -19.61
N MET A 107 27.36 -21.09 -18.36
CA MET A 107 28.47 -21.14 -17.41
C MET A 107 28.10 -21.99 -16.20
N ARG A 108 29.10 -22.60 -15.56
CA ARG A 108 28.92 -23.29 -14.27
C ARG A 108 29.76 -22.63 -13.21
N ALA A 109 29.14 -22.25 -12.09
CA ALA A 109 29.86 -21.74 -10.93
C ALA A 109 30.82 -22.80 -10.38
N SER A 110 32.08 -22.42 -10.20
CA SER A 110 33.11 -23.29 -9.63
C SER A 110 33.37 -23.01 -8.15
N ALA A 111 32.85 -21.90 -7.63
CA ALA A 111 32.94 -21.51 -6.23
C ALA A 111 31.61 -20.92 -5.75
N ASN A 112 31.46 -20.76 -4.44
CA ASN A 112 30.39 -19.94 -3.87
C ASN A 112 30.56 -18.49 -4.36
N GLY A 113 29.46 -17.79 -4.59
CA GLY A 113 29.48 -16.35 -4.85
C GLY A 113 30.07 -15.59 -3.66
N ALA A 114 30.99 -14.67 -3.93
CA ALA A 114 31.67 -13.90 -2.91
C ALA A 114 31.18 -12.44 -2.91
N SER A 115 30.12 -12.16 -2.14
CA SER A 115 29.59 -10.81 -1.95
C SER A 115 30.35 -10.00 -0.89
N ALA A 116 31.24 -10.62 -0.12
CA ALA A 116 32.07 -9.95 0.88
C ALA A 116 33.27 -9.24 0.23
N GLY A 117 33.01 -8.09 -0.42
CA GLY A 117 34.01 -7.07 -0.73
C GLY A 117 34.46 -6.93 -2.19
N ALA A 118 34.15 -7.89 -3.07
CA ALA A 118 34.56 -7.82 -4.48
C ALA A 118 33.50 -8.27 -5.51
N ASN A 119 32.34 -8.77 -5.09
CA ASN A 119 31.24 -9.25 -5.95
C ASN A 119 31.72 -10.17 -7.08
N ILE A 120 32.55 -11.15 -6.72
CA ILE A 120 33.19 -12.03 -7.71
C ILE A 120 32.37 -13.29 -7.89
N LEU A 121 31.96 -13.52 -9.12
CA LEU A 121 31.41 -14.77 -9.62
C LEU A 121 32.53 -15.58 -10.27
N THR A 122 32.91 -16.71 -9.66
CA THR A 122 33.91 -17.61 -10.25
C THR A 122 33.22 -18.74 -11.01
N VAL A 123 33.47 -18.82 -12.31
CA VAL A 123 32.78 -19.73 -13.24
C VAL A 123 33.73 -20.48 -14.15
N THR A 124 33.31 -21.69 -14.53
CA THR A 124 33.78 -22.38 -15.72
C THR A 124 32.91 -21.95 -16.91
N ARG A 125 33.55 -21.37 -17.93
CA ARG A 125 32.92 -20.73 -19.09
C ARG A 125 32.62 -21.73 -20.23
N ASN A 126 31.76 -21.34 -21.16
CA ASN A 126 31.51 -22.02 -22.44
C ASN A 126 31.21 -23.52 -22.35
N ILE A 127 30.28 -23.91 -21.48
CA ILE A 127 29.83 -25.31 -21.41
C ILE A 127 29.04 -25.61 -22.68
N SER A 128 29.52 -26.57 -23.47
CA SER A 128 29.00 -26.90 -24.80
C SER A 128 29.41 -25.94 -25.95
N GLY A 129 30.53 -25.22 -25.82
CA GLY A 129 31.30 -24.68 -26.96
C GLY A 129 31.30 -23.16 -27.19
N THR A 130 32.14 -22.77 -28.16
CA THR A 130 32.53 -21.43 -28.69
C THR A 130 32.92 -20.32 -27.70
N SER A 131 33.86 -19.47 -28.13
CA SER A 131 34.38 -18.31 -27.39
C SER A 131 33.40 -17.14 -27.40
N LEU A 132 32.53 -17.05 -26.40
CA LEU A 132 31.61 -15.92 -26.25
C LEU A 132 32.19 -14.84 -25.33
N THR A 133 31.98 -13.57 -25.69
CA THR A 133 32.39 -12.42 -24.88
C THR A 133 31.18 -11.89 -24.11
N ILE A 134 31.42 -11.59 -22.83
CA ILE A 134 30.46 -10.87 -21.99
C ILE A 134 30.78 -9.39 -22.09
N ASN A 135 29.74 -8.58 -22.23
CA ASN A 135 29.83 -7.12 -22.18
C ASN A 135 29.47 -6.62 -20.78
N ASP A 136 29.83 -5.37 -20.51
CA ASP A 136 29.31 -4.67 -19.34
C ASP A 136 27.78 -4.62 -19.37
N ASN A 137 27.14 -4.71 -18.20
CA ASN A 137 25.69 -4.71 -18.03
C ASN A 137 24.94 -5.89 -18.69
N ASP A 138 25.65 -6.94 -19.12
CA ASP A 138 24.99 -8.17 -19.53
C ASP A 138 24.23 -8.80 -18.36
N LYS A 139 22.96 -9.11 -18.61
CA LYS A 139 22.09 -9.78 -17.65
C LYS A 139 22.36 -11.28 -17.65
N LEU A 140 22.45 -11.82 -16.45
CA LEU A 140 22.65 -13.22 -16.16
C LEU A 140 21.45 -13.72 -15.35
N PHE A 141 21.05 -14.98 -15.58
CA PHE A 141 20.06 -15.65 -14.74
C PHE A 141 20.54 -17.05 -14.35
N ILE A 142 20.09 -17.49 -13.18
CA ILE A 142 20.41 -18.83 -12.69
C ILE A 142 19.41 -19.83 -13.28
N ALA A 143 19.88 -20.71 -14.17
CA ALA A 143 19.04 -21.69 -14.84
C ALA A 143 18.83 -22.98 -14.03
N GLY A 144 19.77 -23.33 -13.14
CA GLY A 144 19.67 -24.57 -12.36
C GLY A 144 20.96 -24.96 -11.65
N HIS A 145 21.13 -26.25 -11.39
CA HIS A 145 22.29 -26.84 -10.72
C HIS A 145 22.71 -28.15 -11.38
N ALA A 146 24.02 -28.39 -11.47
CA ALA A 146 24.60 -29.61 -12.01
C ALA A 146 25.73 -30.12 -11.10
N SER A 147 25.51 -31.29 -10.50
CA SER A 147 26.48 -32.05 -9.70
C SER A 147 27.18 -33.13 -10.51
N LYS A 148 28.37 -33.53 -10.07
CA LYS A 148 29.01 -34.76 -10.57
C LYS A 148 28.42 -35.98 -9.86
N GLU A 149 28.54 -37.15 -10.48
CA GLU A 149 28.15 -38.41 -9.86
C GLU A 149 29.01 -38.68 -8.62
N GLY A 150 28.38 -39.00 -7.48
CA GLY A 150 29.07 -39.26 -6.20
C GLY A 150 29.61 -38.02 -5.48
N ASP A 151 29.23 -36.81 -5.90
CA ASP A 151 29.69 -35.55 -5.29
C ASP A 151 29.05 -35.30 -3.91
N SER A 152 29.71 -34.49 -3.09
CA SER A 152 29.20 -34.10 -1.77
C SER A 152 28.04 -33.10 -1.90
N VAL A 153 27.19 -33.04 -0.87
CA VAL A 153 26.07 -32.09 -0.83
C VAL A 153 26.60 -30.65 -0.86
N PRO A 154 26.06 -29.76 -1.72
CA PRO A 154 26.45 -28.35 -1.76
C PRO A 154 26.17 -27.61 -0.46
N ASN A 155 26.81 -26.45 -0.27
CA ASN A 155 26.51 -25.57 0.86
C ASN A 155 25.02 -25.19 0.90
N PRO A 156 24.36 -25.27 2.06
CA PRO A 156 22.97 -24.86 2.19
C PRO A 156 22.85 -23.33 2.07
N ILE A 157 21.72 -22.87 1.54
CA ILE A 157 21.38 -21.45 1.44
C ILE A 157 20.26 -21.16 2.45
N SER A 158 20.40 -20.07 3.22
CA SER A 158 19.38 -19.58 4.15
C SER A 158 18.75 -18.28 3.64
N PHE A 159 17.52 -18.02 4.06
CA PHE A 159 16.76 -16.81 3.73
C PHE A 159 16.55 -16.00 5.00
N ASP A 160 16.88 -14.71 4.95
CA ASP A 160 16.65 -13.78 6.05
C ASP A 160 15.44 -12.89 5.73
N PRO A 161 14.40 -12.85 6.59
CA PRO A 161 13.23 -12.01 6.36
C PRO A 161 13.57 -10.54 6.59
N SER A 162 12.94 -9.66 5.81
CA SER A 162 13.00 -8.21 6.01
C SER A 162 11.92 -7.75 6.99
N VAL A 163 12.19 -6.69 7.76
CA VAL A 163 11.23 -6.15 8.74
C VAL A 163 10.69 -4.81 8.25
N ALA A 164 9.39 -4.75 7.97
CA ALA A 164 8.66 -3.51 7.74
C ALA A 164 7.93 -3.11 9.01
N SER A 165 7.98 -1.84 9.41
CA SER A 165 7.28 -1.37 10.62
C SER A 165 6.48 -0.11 10.36
N ASN A 166 5.40 0.06 11.11
CA ASN A 166 4.61 1.28 11.14
C ASN A 166 4.09 1.57 12.57
N PHE A 167 3.58 2.78 12.78
CA PHE A 167 3.05 3.23 14.07
C PHE A 167 1.54 3.40 14.04
N THR A 168 0.91 3.24 15.21
CA THR A 168 -0.42 3.78 15.49
C THR A 168 -0.33 5.28 15.76
N GLN A 169 -1.29 6.03 15.23
CA GLN A 169 -1.44 7.46 15.44
C GLN A 169 -2.74 7.73 16.21
N ILE A 170 -2.68 8.68 17.14
CA ILE A 170 -3.83 9.13 17.90
C ILE A 170 -4.55 10.23 17.11
N PHE A 171 -5.80 9.97 16.75
CA PHE A 171 -6.71 10.93 16.14
C PHE A 171 -7.69 11.43 17.21
N ARG A 172 -7.89 12.75 17.25
CA ARG A 172 -8.75 13.42 18.23
C ARG A 172 -9.58 14.47 17.51
N THR A 173 -10.90 14.35 17.58
CA THR A 173 -11.83 15.36 17.02
C THR A 173 -12.89 15.67 18.06
N SER A 174 -12.79 16.85 18.67
CA SER A 174 -13.75 17.31 19.67
C SER A 174 -14.80 18.21 19.06
N TYR A 175 -16.00 18.20 19.66
CA TYR A 175 -17.07 19.14 19.37
C TYR A 175 -17.70 19.63 20.67
N LYS A 176 -18.18 20.88 20.66
CA LYS A 176 -18.74 21.55 21.83
C LYS A 176 -20.07 22.19 21.45
N VAL A 177 -21.07 22.03 22.29
CA VAL A 177 -22.37 22.71 22.18
C VAL A 177 -22.58 23.49 23.47
N THR A 178 -22.79 24.80 23.38
CA THR A 178 -23.08 25.64 24.56
C THR A 178 -24.53 25.47 25.00
N GLY A 179 -24.82 25.67 26.29
CA GLY A 179 -26.19 25.55 26.81
C GLY A 179 -27.19 26.48 26.11
N THR A 180 -26.75 27.66 25.67
CA THR A 180 -27.59 28.56 24.87
C THR A 180 -27.86 28.01 23.46
N LEU A 181 -26.85 27.41 22.80
CA LEU A 181 -27.00 26.88 21.45
C LEU A 181 -27.90 25.64 21.43
N ASP A 182 -27.79 24.78 22.46
CA ASP A 182 -28.63 23.59 22.65
C ASP A 182 -30.12 23.96 22.74
N ASN A 183 -30.43 25.06 23.42
CA ASN A 183 -31.80 25.54 23.60
C ASN A 183 -32.30 26.49 22.48
N THR A 184 -31.48 26.82 21.49
CA THR A 184 -31.87 27.72 20.40
C THR A 184 -32.53 26.92 19.26
N TYR A 185 -33.74 27.31 18.87
CA TYR A 185 -34.41 26.68 17.73
C TYR A 185 -33.64 26.89 16.43
N ARG A 186 -33.19 25.78 15.82
CA ARG A 186 -32.50 25.76 14.53
C ARG A 186 -33.36 25.14 13.45
N ARG A 187 -33.23 25.66 12.23
CA ARG A 187 -33.86 25.07 11.04
C ARG A 187 -33.19 23.77 10.58
N THR A 188 -31.99 23.48 11.08
CA THR A 188 -31.16 22.33 10.68
C THR A 188 -31.33 21.10 11.58
N GLY A 189 -32.22 21.18 12.59
CA GLY A 189 -32.40 20.13 13.60
C GLY A 189 -31.61 20.41 14.88
N ASP A 190 -31.41 19.36 15.67
CA ASP A 190 -30.65 19.40 16.93
C ASP A 190 -29.17 19.73 16.66
N ALA A 191 -28.63 20.68 17.42
CA ALA A 191 -27.24 21.11 17.31
C ALA A 191 -26.27 20.01 17.74
N GLU A 192 -26.65 19.19 18.73
CA GLU A 192 -25.79 18.12 19.25
C GLU A 192 -25.62 17.00 18.22
N ASP A 193 -26.72 16.51 17.65
CA ASP A 193 -26.71 15.47 16.61
C ASP A 193 -26.03 15.94 15.31
N GLU A 194 -26.25 17.20 14.91
CA GLU A 194 -25.61 17.75 13.72
C GLU A 194 -24.09 17.86 13.90
N PHE A 195 -23.64 18.34 15.06
CA PHE A 195 -22.21 18.50 15.34
C PHE A 195 -21.52 17.16 15.61
N SER A 196 -22.18 16.20 16.26
CA SER A 196 -21.65 14.87 16.47
C SER A 196 -21.45 14.13 15.13
N THR A 197 -22.41 14.26 14.20
CA THR A 197 -22.32 13.66 12.87
C THR A 197 -21.23 14.30 12.02
N LYS A 198 -21.14 15.64 12.02
CA LYS A 198 -20.08 16.36 11.29
C LYS A 198 -18.68 16.08 11.84
N ALA A 199 -18.54 16.01 13.16
CA ALA A 199 -17.28 15.68 13.80
C ALA A 199 -16.84 14.25 13.46
N LEU A 200 -17.77 13.28 13.43
CA LEU A 200 -17.47 11.91 12.99
C LEU A 200 -16.98 11.89 11.54
N LYS A 201 -17.65 12.59 10.63
CA LYS A 201 -17.24 12.68 9.22
C LYS A 201 -15.84 13.27 9.05
N LEU A 202 -15.54 14.34 9.79
CA LEU A 202 -14.22 14.96 9.77
C LEU A 202 -13.16 13.99 10.30
N HIS A 203 -13.44 13.33 11.42
CA HIS A 203 -12.54 12.35 12.03
C HIS A 203 -12.18 11.21 11.07
N MET A 204 -13.19 10.63 10.40
CA MET A 204 -12.96 9.58 9.40
C MET A 204 -12.21 10.10 8.17
N SER A 205 -12.49 11.34 7.75
CA SER A 205 -11.77 11.94 6.63
C SER A 205 -10.29 12.19 6.95
N ASP A 206 -9.97 12.52 8.20
CA ASP A 206 -8.59 12.73 8.65
C ASP A 206 -7.82 11.41 8.76
N ILE A 207 -8.48 10.34 9.25
CA ILE A 207 -7.89 8.99 9.26
C ILE A 207 -7.59 8.52 7.82
N GLU A 208 -8.54 8.70 6.90
CA GLU A 208 -8.38 8.36 5.48
C GLU A 208 -7.16 9.08 4.88
N ARG A 209 -7.03 10.38 5.14
CA ARG A 209 -5.90 11.19 4.66
C ARG A 209 -4.58 10.73 5.25
N ALA A 210 -4.56 10.36 6.53
CA ALA A 210 -3.37 9.79 7.15
C ALA A 210 -2.99 8.44 6.51
N PHE A 211 -3.97 7.60 6.15
CA PHE A 211 -3.71 6.33 5.48
C PHE A 211 -3.25 6.48 4.03
N PHE A 212 -3.67 7.51 3.30
CA PHE A 212 -3.13 7.76 1.96
C PHE A 212 -1.79 8.51 2.00
N PHE A 213 -1.68 9.59 2.79
CA PHE A 213 -0.60 10.58 2.66
C PHE A 213 0.33 10.66 3.88
N GLY A 214 0.00 10.00 4.99
CA GLY A 214 0.79 10.06 6.22
C GLY A 214 2.22 9.57 6.02
N VAL A 215 3.15 10.07 6.83
CA VAL A 215 4.56 9.64 6.81
C VAL A 215 4.90 9.05 8.16
N LYS A 216 5.59 7.92 8.16
CA LYS A 216 6.05 7.29 9.40
C LYS A 216 7.09 8.18 10.06
N HIS A 217 6.76 8.73 11.23
CA HIS A 217 7.67 9.56 12.00
C HIS A 217 7.36 9.44 13.50
N GLU A 218 8.40 9.51 14.33
CA GLU A 218 8.28 9.63 15.78
C GLU A 218 9.00 10.91 16.19
N ASP A 219 8.24 11.91 16.63
CA ASP A 219 8.79 13.17 17.12
C ASP A 219 8.96 13.11 18.63
N THR A 220 10.22 13.20 19.05
CA THR A 220 10.63 13.24 20.46
C THR A 220 11.07 14.65 20.89
N SER A 221 10.90 15.67 20.03
CA SER A 221 11.52 16.99 20.18
C SER A 221 10.59 18.12 20.59
N THR A 222 9.26 17.97 20.43
CA THR A 222 8.32 19.10 20.46
C THR A 222 7.48 19.27 21.74
N LEU A 223 7.66 18.43 22.76
CA LEU A 223 6.98 18.59 24.05
C LEU A 223 8.00 18.61 25.18
N GLY A 224 8.10 19.73 25.89
CA GLY A 224 8.85 19.82 27.14
C GLY A 224 8.42 18.71 28.09
N SER A 225 9.38 17.88 28.49
CA SER A 225 9.27 16.54 29.11
C SER A 225 9.40 15.39 28.10
N THR A 226 10.60 14.80 28.10
CA THR A 226 11.17 13.73 27.28
C THR A 226 10.49 12.35 27.38
N SER A 227 9.19 12.29 27.76
CA SER A 227 8.51 11.03 28.10
C SER A 227 7.22 10.75 27.31
N GLN A 228 6.82 11.61 26.37
CA GLN A 228 5.59 11.44 25.58
C GLN A 228 5.87 11.68 24.08
N PRO A 229 6.21 10.64 23.30
CA PRO A 229 6.50 10.78 21.88
C PRO A 229 5.23 11.00 21.06
N LEU A 230 5.32 11.89 20.05
CA LEU A 230 4.26 12.10 19.07
C LEU A 230 4.52 11.20 17.85
N ARG A 231 3.56 10.33 17.53
CA ARG A 231 3.70 9.33 16.47
C ARG A 231 2.80 9.63 15.29
N TYR A 232 3.34 9.40 14.10
CA TYR A 232 2.66 9.55 12.82
C TYR A 232 2.63 8.22 12.10
N THR A 233 1.45 7.83 11.60
CA THR A 233 1.30 6.61 10.83
C THR A 233 1.76 6.83 9.39
N GLY A 234 2.51 5.87 8.84
CA GLY A 234 2.90 5.84 7.44
C GLY A 234 1.72 5.42 6.56
N GLY A 235 1.42 6.24 5.56
CA GLY A 235 0.38 6.02 4.57
C GLY A 235 0.89 5.31 3.31
N LEU A 236 -0.04 5.04 2.39
CA LEU A 236 0.17 4.25 1.19
C LEU A 236 1.10 4.92 0.19
N VAL A 237 0.89 6.21 -0.10
CA VAL A 237 1.64 6.92 -1.16
C VAL A 237 3.16 6.96 -0.90
N PRO A 238 3.65 7.32 0.30
CA PRO A 238 5.09 7.32 0.55
C PRO A 238 5.67 5.90 0.70
N ASN A 239 4.86 4.91 1.10
CA ASN A 239 5.33 3.54 1.30
C ASN A 239 5.32 2.70 0.01
N ILE A 240 4.55 3.07 -1.03
CA ILE A 240 4.60 2.42 -2.35
C ILE A 240 5.71 3.08 -3.17
N SER A 241 6.83 2.37 -3.32
CA SER A 241 8.04 2.82 -4.02
C SER A 241 8.46 1.91 -5.17
N SER A 242 8.16 0.62 -5.07
CA SER A 242 8.58 -0.42 -6.03
C SER A 242 7.79 -0.40 -7.34
N ASN A 243 6.47 -0.24 -7.28
CA ASN A 243 5.59 -0.28 -8.47
C ASN A 243 4.98 1.11 -8.74
N VAL A 244 5.74 1.94 -9.45
CA VAL A 244 5.35 3.31 -9.78
C VAL A 244 5.40 3.54 -11.28
N LEU A 245 4.25 3.88 -11.87
CA LEU A 245 4.20 4.42 -13.23
C LEU A 245 4.17 5.94 -13.14
N ALA A 246 5.33 6.58 -13.32
CA ALA A 246 5.43 8.02 -13.35
C ALA A 246 5.20 8.54 -14.77
N GLY A 247 4.10 9.27 -14.98
CA GLY A 247 3.81 9.95 -16.24
C GLY A 247 4.93 10.89 -16.66
N ALA A 248 5.57 11.56 -15.71
CA ALA A 248 6.71 12.46 -15.95
C ALA A 248 7.93 11.77 -16.58
N SER A 249 8.09 10.45 -16.38
CA SER A 249 9.22 9.66 -16.88
C SER A 249 8.91 8.91 -18.18
N GLN A 250 7.74 9.12 -18.78
CA GLN A 250 7.38 8.54 -20.07
C GLN A 250 8.13 9.22 -21.22
N SER A 251 8.21 8.53 -22.37
CA SER A 251 8.90 9.06 -23.56
C SER A 251 8.39 10.43 -24.00
N THR A 252 7.10 10.69 -23.77
CA THR A 252 6.52 12.03 -23.76
C THR A 252 6.07 12.34 -22.34
N ALA A 253 6.62 13.41 -21.74
CA ALA A 253 6.33 13.74 -20.35
C ALA A 253 4.82 13.93 -20.10
N ASN A 254 4.34 13.32 -19.01
CA ASN A 254 2.96 13.35 -18.52
C ASN A 254 1.92 12.70 -19.44
N GLN A 255 2.36 11.94 -20.44
CA GLN A 255 1.52 11.18 -21.35
C GLN A 255 1.60 9.69 -21.01
N ILE A 256 0.46 9.09 -20.67
CA ILE A 256 0.31 7.64 -20.51
C ILE A 256 -0.71 7.15 -21.53
N THR A 257 -0.27 6.31 -22.46
CA THR A 257 -1.12 5.73 -23.50
C THR A 257 -1.85 4.48 -22.99
N GLU A 258 -2.85 4.00 -23.73
CA GLU A 258 -3.57 2.75 -23.42
C GLU A 258 -2.60 1.55 -23.36
N ASP A 259 -1.64 1.49 -24.29
CA ASP A 259 -0.65 0.42 -24.38
C ASP A 259 0.36 0.46 -23.22
N ASP A 260 0.80 1.65 -22.79
CA ASP A 260 1.66 1.80 -21.61
C ASP A 260 0.93 1.39 -20.33
N PHE A 261 -0.35 1.75 -20.23
CA PHE A 261 -1.20 1.37 -19.10
C PHE A 261 -1.44 -0.14 -19.07
N ASP A 262 -1.73 -0.78 -20.20
CA ASP A 262 -1.92 -2.23 -20.31
C ASP A 262 -0.66 -3.01 -19.94
N ARG A 263 0.52 -2.58 -20.44
CA ARG A 263 1.80 -3.20 -20.05
C ARG A 263 2.03 -3.08 -18.56
N PHE A 264 1.80 -1.90 -17.97
CA PHE A 264 1.97 -1.71 -16.54
C PHE A 264 1.05 -2.61 -15.72
N LEU A 265 -0.21 -2.77 -16.14
CA LEU A 265 -1.16 -3.68 -15.48
C LEU A 265 -0.66 -5.13 -15.53
N ILE A 266 -0.22 -5.60 -16.69
CA ILE A 266 0.16 -7.01 -16.91
C ILE A 266 1.51 -7.34 -16.26
N GLU A 267 2.52 -6.48 -16.44
CA GLU A 267 3.90 -6.76 -16.06
C GLU A 267 4.20 -6.42 -14.59
N SER A 268 3.52 -5.42 -14.02
CA SER A 268 3.82 -4.90 -12.68
C SER A 268 2.67 -5.12 -11.69
N VAL A 269 1.46 -4.62 -12.01
CA VAL A 269 0.35 -4.59 -11.05
C VAL A 269 -0.16 -5.99 -10.71
N PHE A 270 -0.40 -6.82 -11.73
CA PHE A 270 -0.94 -8.18 -11.56
C PHE A 270 0.14 -9.27 -11.52
N ALA A 271 1.42 -8.90 -11.53
CA ALA A 271 2.52 -9.87 -11.37
C ALA A 271 2.47 -10.57 -10.01
N PHE A 272 2.01 -9.87 -8.97
CA PHE A 272 1.94 -10.39 -7.60
C PHE A 272 0.59 -10.07 -6.92
N GLY A 273 0.16 -10.98 -6.05
CA GLY A 273 -1.06 -10.84 -5.24
C GLY A 273 -2.32 -11.33 -5.95
N SER A 274 -3.43 -10.67 -5.68
CA SER A 274 -4.77 -11.05 -6.15
C SER A 274 -4.99 -10.69 -7.61
N LYS A 275 -5.84 -11.47 -8.30
CA LYS A 275 -6.29 -11.17 -9.69
C LYS A 275 -7.37 -10.10 -9.77
N GLU A 276 -7.90 -9.66 -8.63
CA GLU A 276 -8.85 -8.56 -8.53
C GLU A 276 -8.28 -7.51 -7.59
N LYS A 277 -8.17 -6.27 -8.06
CA LYS A 277 -7.62 -5.13 -7.31
C LYS A 277 -8.51 -3.90 -7.49
N ILE A 278 -8.45 -2.98 -6.53
CA ILE A 278 -9.24 -1.74 -6.56
C ILE A 278 -8.31 -0.55 -6.84
N ALA A 279 -8.66 0.24 -7.84
CA ALA A 279 -8.03 1.51 -8.15
C ALA A 279 -8.84 2.68 -7.58
N PHE A 280 -8.21 3.45 -6.70
CA PHE A 280 -8.69 4.77 -6.31
C PHE A 280 -8.13 5.81 -7.28
N VAL A 281 -9.02 6.47 -8.02
CA VAL A 281 -8.64 7.39 -9.09
C VAL A 281 -8.99 8.84 -8.78
N GLY A 282 -8.12 9.75 -9.23
CA GLY A 282 -8.42 11.16 -9.35
C GLY A 282 -9.40 11.45 -10.50
N ALA A 283 -9.99 12.65 -10.48
CA ALA A 283 -11.04 13.02 -11.42
C ALA A 283 -10.56 13.07 -12.89
N LYS A 284 -9.31 13.48 -13.15
CA LYS A 284 -8.77 13.54 -14.52
C LYS A 284 -8.41 12.15 -15.03
N VAL A 285 -7.83 11.30 -14.18
CA VAL A 285 -7.56 9.89 -14.51
C VAL A 285 -8.85 9.13 -14.85
N ALA A 286 -9.93 9.34 -14.09
CA ALA A 286 -11.23 8.75 -14.43
C ALA A 286 -11.72 9.21 -15.83
N GLY A 287 -11.53 10.48 -16.18
CA GLY A 287 -11.83 11.01 -17.51
C GLY A 287 -10.96 10.41 -18.62
N HIS A 288 -9.68 10.15 -18.34
CA HIS A 288 -8.75 9.48 -19.25
C HIS A 288 -9.17 8.03 -19.54
N LEU A 289 -9.54 7.27 -18.51
CA LEU A 289 -10.08 5.91 -18.67
C LEU A 289 -11.39 5.90 -19.47
N GLN A 290 -12.27 6.86 -19.20
CA GLN A 290 -13.50 7.01 -19.98
C GLN A 290 -13.23 7.37 -21.45
N LYS A 291 -12.16 8.13 -21.73
CA LYS A 291 -11.73 8.45 -23.10
C LYS A 291 -11.24 7.22 -23.85
N PHE A 292 -10.53 6.29 -23.19
CA PHE A 292 -10.16 5.01 -23.80
C PHE A 292 -11.40 4.23 -24.27
N GLY A 293 -12.38 4.05 -23.39
CA GLY A 293 -13.64 3.39 -23.74
C GLY A 293 -14.43 4.13 -24.84
N LYS A 294 -14.48 5.46 -24.78
CA LYS A 294 -15.20 6.28 -25.78
C LYS A 294 -14.55 6.26 -27.16
N ASN A 295 -13.22 6.24 -27.25
CA ASN A 295 -12.50 6.19 -28.53
C ASN A 295 -12.80 4.92 -29.33
N ARG A 296 -13.09 3.81 -28.66
CA ARG A 296 -13.47 2.53 -29.28
C ARG A 296 -14.98 2.38 -29.48
N TRP A 297 -15.78 3.28 -28.90
CA TRP A 297 -17.23 3.23 -29.00
C TRP A 297 -17.74 3.93 -30.25
N SER A 298 -18.27 3.16 -31.19
CA SER A 298 -18.92 3.66 -32.41
C SER A 298 -20.39 3.22 -32.46
N PRO A 299 -21.33 4.00 -31.89
CA PRO A 299 -22.75 3.67 -31.99
C PRO A 299 -23.27 3.93 -33.41
N THR A 300 -23.96 2.94 -33.99
CA THR A 300 -24.54 3.02 -35.34
C THR A 300 -25.88 3.77 -35.39
N GLN A 301 -26.57 3.91 -34.25
CA GLN A 301 -27.73 4.79 -34.05
C GLN A 301 -27.73 5.30 -32.59
N VAL A 302 -28.01 6.58 -32.39
CA VAL A 302 -28.07 7.21 -31.05
C VAL A 302 -29.49 7.68 -30.81
N GLU A 303 -30.27 6.92 -30.03
CA GLU A 303 -31.53 7.39 -29.43
C GLU A 303 -31.35 7.59 -27.92
N GLY A 304 -31.50 8.83 -27.45
CA GLY A 304 -31.77 9.19 -26.06
C GLY A 304 -30.64 9.07 -25.02
N THR A 305 -29.58 8.30 -25.24
CA THR A 305 -28.49 8.13 -24.24
C THR A 305 -27.10 8.19 -24.87
N TYR A 306 -26.23 9.05 -24.34
CA TYR A 306 -24.83 9.22 -24.77
C TYR A 306 -23.88 9.21 -23.57
N GLY A 307 -22.96 8.24 -23.54
CA GLY A 307 -21.94 8.09 -22.51
C GLY A 307 -21.52 6.63 -22.33
N VAL A 308 -20.27 6.42 -21.91
CA VAL A 308 -19.75 5.11 -21.49
C VAL A 308 -19.46 5.19 -20.00
N ASN A 309 -19.92 4.21 -19.23
CA ASN A 309 -19.53 4.08 -17.82
C ASN A 309 -18.32 3.14 -17.72
N PHE A 310 -17.25 3.59 -17.07
CA PHE A 310 -16.00 2.85 -16.93
C PHE A 310 -15.80 2.44 -15.46
N THR A 311 -16.28 1.27 -15.07
CA THR A 311 -16.22 0.77 -13.68
C THR A 311 -15.24 -0.37 -13.48
N ARG A 312 -14.88 -1.09 -14.56
CA ARG A 312 -13.99 -2.24 -14.50
C ARG A 312 -13.11 -2.29 -15.75
N TYR A 313 -11.81 -2.43 -15.56
CA TYR A 313 -10.82 -2.68 -16.61
C TYR A 313 -10.41 -4.15 -16.54
N GLN A 314 -10.73 -4.94 -17.57
CA GLN A 314 -10.42 -6.38 -17.60
C GLN A 314 -9.20 -6.61 -18.49
N THR A 315 -8.19 -7.30 -17.97
CA THR A 315 -6.99 -7.72 -18.71
C THR A 315 -6.84 -9.23 -18.65
N MET A 316 -5.93 -9.80 -19.44
CA MET A 316 -5.58 -11.22 -19.31
C MET A 316 -5.01 -11.56 -17.93
N ALA A 317 -4.34 -10.60 -17.27
CA ALA A 317 -3.69 -10.81 -15.98
C ALA A 317 -4.68 -10.72 -14.80
N GLY A 318 -5.71 -9.89 -14.92
CA GLY A 318 -6.71 -9.69 -13.87
C GLY A 318 -7.69 -8.55 -14.16
N ASP A 319 -8.59 -8.33 -13.19
CA ASP A 319 -9.64 -7.32 -13.23
C ASP A 319 -9.32 -6.17 -12.26
N LEU A 320 -9.40 -4.93 -12.75
CA LEU A 320 -9.23 -3.72 -11.98
C LEU A 320 -10.58 -3.02 -11.80
N LEU A 321 -11.02 -2.90 -10.54
CA LEU A 321 -12.22 -2.14 -10.20
C LEU A 321 -11.86 -0.67 -10.01
N VAL A 322 -12.53 0.22 -10.74
CA VAL A 322 -12.21 1.66 -10.73
C VAL A 322 -13.22 2.39 -9.86
N HIS A 323 -12.73 3.01 -8.79
CA HIS A 323 -13.51 3.86 -7.89
C HIS A 323 -12.95 5.27 -7.85
N LEU A 324 -13.80 6.24 -8.19
CA LEU A 324 -13.45 7.66 -8.08
C LEU A 324 -13.38 8.05 -6.60
N HIS A 325 -12.21 8.49 -6.14
CA HIS A 325 -12.03 8.88 -4.75
C HIS A 325 -12.46 10.35 -4.54
N PRO A 326 -13.45 10.65 -3.68
CA PRO A 326 -13.97 12.02 -3.54
C PRO A 326 -12.93 13.00 -2.98
N GLN A 327 -11.99 12.54 -2.14
CA GLN A 327 -10.95 13.41 -1.62
C GLN A 327 -9.86 13.73 -2.64
N PHE A 328 -9.63 12.89 -3.66
CA PHE A 328 -8.62 13.17 -4.68
C PHE A 328 -9.03 14.34 -5.59
N ARG A 329 -10.29 14.78 -5.54
CA ARG A 329 -10.76 16.03 -6.15
C ARG A 329 -10.43 17.27 -5.30
N GLN A 330 -10.28 17.10 -3.99
CA GLN A 330 -10.10 18.20 -3.05
C GLN A 330 -8.63 18.46 -2.75
N VAL A 331 -7.80 17.42 -2.78
CA VAL A 331 -6.36 17.52 -2.54
C VAL A 331 -5.67 18.00 -3.83
N PRO A 332 -4.85 19.06 -3.78
CA PRO A 332 -4.08 19.52 -4.93
C PRO A 332 -3.24 18.40 -5.56
N ASP A 333 -3.09 18.41 -6.87
CA ASP A 333 -2.27 17.49 -7.68
C ASP A 333 -2.67 15.99 -7.71
N TYR A 334 -3.55 15.54 -6.82
CA TYR A 334 -4.06 14.15 -6.79
C TYR A 334 -5.14 13.85 -7.83
N GLU A 335 -5.63 14.85 -8.56
CA GLU A 335 -6.57 14.66 -9.66
C GLU A 335 -5.97 13.84 -10.83
N ASN A 336 -4.64 13.87 -10.99
CA ASN A 336 -3.86 13.18 -12.03
C ASN A 336 -3.24 11.87 -11.53
N GLN A 337 -3.63 11.40 -10.35
CA GLN A 337 -3.03 10.23 -9.71
C GLN A 337 -4.03 9.08 -9.57
N MET A 338 -3.49 7.86 -9.53
CA MET A 338 -4.22 6.64 -9.25
C MET A 338 -3.42 5.81 -8.25
N VAL A 339 -4.11 5.23 -7.27
CA VAL A 339 -3.52 4.28 -6.32
C VAL A 339 -4.26 2.95 -6.45
N ILE A 340 -3.53 1.88 -6.74
CA ILE A 340 -4.06 0.53 -6.92
C ILE A 340 -3.72 -0.30 -5.69
N LEU A 341 -4.75 -0.82 -5.04
CA LEU A 341 -4.65 -1.52 -3.78
C LEU A 341 -5.22 -2.94 -3.87
N ASP A 342 -4.65 -3.81 -3.05
CA ASP A 342 -4.99 -5.23 -2.92
C ASP A 342 -5.38 -5.48 -1.45
N PHE A 343 -6.68 -5.47 -1.17
CA PHE A 343 -7.20 -5.48 0.20
C PHE A 343 -6.74 -6.64 1.08
N PRO A 344 -6.61 -7.89 0.57
CA PRO A 344 -6.01 -9.00 1.32
C PRO A 344 -4.65 -8.72 1.96
N TYR A 345 -3.87 -7.77 1.42
CA TYR A 345 -2.53 -7.41 1.92
C TYR A 345 -2.50 -6.10 2.72
N LEU A 346 -3.67 -5.51 2.98
CA LEU A 346 -3.83 -4.37 3.87
C LEU A 346 -4.55 -4.78 5.14
N ARG A 347 -3.98 -4.43 6.29
CA ARG A 347 -4.59 -4.65 7.59
C ARG A 347 -4.75 -3.35 8.34
N TYR A 348 -5.93 -3.15 8.92
CA TYR A 348 -6.17 -2.05 9.84
C TYR A 348 -5.73 -2.47 11.25
N ARG A 349 -4.75 -1.77 11.80
CA ARG A 349 -4.24 -1.99 13.16
C ARG A 349 -4.79 -0.93 14.09
N TYR A 350 -5.39 -1.35 15.19
CA TYR A 350 -5.84 -0.44 16.25
C TYR A 350 -5.30 -0.88 17.59
N MET A 351 -4.99 0.08 18.46
CA MET A 351 -4.55 -0.25 19.82
C MET A 351 -5.73 -0.86 20.59
N GLN A 352 -5.47 -1.92 21.37
CA GLN A 352 -6.52 -2.59 22.14
C GLN A 352 -7.30 -1.60 23.02
N ASN A 353 -8.63 -1.66 22.96
CA ASN A 353 -9.57 -0.77 23.65
C ASN A 353 -9.48 0.73 23.26
N ARG A 354 -8.79 1.07 22.18
CA ARG A 354 -8.63 2.45 21.69
C ARG A 354 -8.95 2.57 20.19
N ASP A 355 -9.86 1.72 19.72
CA ASP A 355 -10.53 1.94 18.43
C ASP A 355 -11.46 3.17 18.49
N THR A 356 -12.10 3.53 17.36
CA THR A 356 -12.98 4.69 17.29
C THR A 356 -14.12 4.63 18.31
N GLN A 357 -14.09 5.54 19.27
CA GLN A 357 -15.10 5.66 20.31
C GLN A 357 -15.48 7.12 20.53
N LEU A 358 -16.76 7.34 20.85
CA LEU A 358 -17.27 8.62 21.32
C LEU A 358 -17.10 8.70 22.84
N LEU A 359 -16.24 9.61 23.28
CA LEU A 359 -16.06 9.94 24.68
C LEU A 359 -16.94 11.14 25.03
N MET A 360 -17.85 10.93 25.99
CA MET A 360 -18.78 11.95 26.45
C MET A 360 -18.21 12.75 27.63
N ASP A 361 -18.68 14.00 27.78
CA ASP A 361 -18.44 14.87 28.94
C ASP A 361 -16.96 15.10 29.30
N ARG A 362 -16.12 15.35 28.28
CA ARG A 362 -14.70 15.74 28.42
C ARG A 362 -14.56 17.22 28.80
N GLN A 363 -15.35 17.68 29.75
CA GLN A 363 -15.43 19.08 30.17
C GLN A 363 -14.79 19.33 31.53
N SER A 364 -14.29 20.56 31.73
CA SER A 364 -13.89 21.02 33.05
C SER A 364 -15.13 21.30 33.92
N PRO A 365 -15.07 21.06 35.24
CA PRO A 365 -16.15 21.45 36.14
C PRO A 365 -16.44 22.96 36.04
N GLY A 366 -17.69 23.33 35.70
CA GLY A 366 -18.15 24.72 35.63
C GLY A 366 -18.40 25.30 34.23
N ASP A 367 -18.13 24.55 33.16
CA ASP A 367 -18.44 24.96 31.80
C ASP A 367 -19.96 24.87 31.49
N ASP A 368 -20.58 25.96 31.00
CA ASP A 368 -21.96 25.97 30.46
C ASP A 368 -22.02 25.45 29.01
N ALA A 369 -21.57 24.21 28.82
CA ALA A 369 -21.53 23.56 27.51
C ALA A 369 -21.30 22.05 27.66
N LYS A 370 -21.86 21.26 26.75
CA LYS A 370 -21.53 19.84 26.58
C LYS A 370 -20.29 19.71 25.68
N HIS A 371 -19.29 18.95 26.12
CA HIS A 371 -18.05 18.70 25.37
C HIS A 371 -17.84 17.21 25.14
N HIS A 372 -17.80 16.80 23.88
CA HIS A 372 -17.59 15.41 23.48
C HIS A 372 -16.39 15.29 22.54
N GLU A 373 -15.81 14.09 22.46
CA GLU A 373 -14.61 13.83 21.68
C GLU A 373 -14.67 12.46 21.01
N TYR A 374 -14.40 12.41 19.71
CA TYR A 374 -14.05 11.16 19.03
C TYR A 374 -12.55 10.90 19.19
N LEU A 375 -12.22 9.74 19.74
CA LEU A 375 -10.85 9.27 19.92
C LEU A 375 -10.66 7.96 19.16
N SER A 376 -9.63 7.90 18.32
CA SER A 376 -9.17 6.68 17.67
C SER A 376 -7.66 6.59 17.75
N GLU A 377 -7.12 5.40 18.00
CA GLU A 377 -5.70 5.11 17.90
C GLU A 377 -5.48 3.95 16.93
N CYS A 378 -5.07 4.29 15.71
CA CYS A 378 -5.00 3.35 14.61
C CYS A 378 -3.83 3.63 13.67
N GLY A 379 -3.48 2.61 12.88
CA GLY A 379 -2.46 2.66 11.86
C GLY A 379 -2.75 1.66 10.75
N LEU A 380 -2.12 1.88 9.60
CA LEU A 380 -2.25 0.98 8.46
C LEU A 380 -1.04 0.04 8.38
N GLU A 381 -1.31 -1.26 8.32
CA GLU A 381 -0.29 -2.26 8.07
C GLU A 381 -0.35 -2.72 6.61
N MET A 382 0.78 -2.57 5.92
CA MET A 382 0.99 -3.13 4.60
C MET A 382 1.76 -4.44 4.75
N LEU A 383 1.11 -5.57 4.48
CA LEU A 383 1.76 -6.87 4.57
C LEU A 383 2.85 -7.00 3.52
N GLN A 384 2.54 -6.67 2.27
CA GLN A 384 3.50 -6.68 1.16
C GLN A 384 3.35 -5.41 0.34
N GLU A 385 4.46 -4.77 -0.02
CA GLU A 385 4.41 -3.54 -0.84
C GLU A 385 4.23 -3.85 -2.33
N LYS A 386 4.92 -4.88 -2.85
CA LYS A 386 4.94 -5.26 -4.27
C LYS A 386 3.59 -5.62 -4.88
N VAL A 387 2.53 -5.78 -4.09
CA VAL A 387 1.17 -6.06 -4.58
C VAL A 387 0.34 -4.79 -4.80
N HIS A 388 0.84 -3.66 -4.29
CA HIS A 388 0.26 -2.33 -4.44
C HIS A 388 1.01 -1.56 -5.52
N SER A 389 0.35 -0.58 -6.13
CA SER A 389 0.95 0.22 -7.19
C SER A 389 0.39 1.63 -7.18
N LYS A 390 1.15 2.59 -7.70
CA LYS A 390 0.67 3.96 -7.90
C LYS A 390 1.06 4.49 -9.27
N ILE A 391 0.21 5.36 -9.79
CA ILE A 391 0.43 6.10 -11.03
C ILE A 391 0.43 7.59 -10.68
N THR A 392 1.46 8.30 -11.11
CA THR A 392 1.59 9.74 -10.88
C THR A 392 1.65 10.50 -12.20
N ASP A 393 1.27 11.78 -12.18
CA ASP A 393 1.44 12.72 -13.30
C ASP A 393 0.77 12.30 -14.61
N TRP A 394 -0.37 11.60 -14.54
CA TRP A 394 -1.15 11.26 -15.74
C TRP A 394 -1.98 12.46 -16.19
N GLN A 395 -1.46 13.25 -17.14
CA GLN A 395 -2.12 14.47 -17.61
C GLN A 395 -2.72 14.33 -19.02
N THR A 396 -2.16 13.48 -19.86
CA THR A 396 -2.67 13.24 -21.22
C THR A 396 -2.60 11.76 -21.63
N THR A 397 -3.40 11.42 -22.64
CA THR A 397 -3.63 10.06 -23.19
C THR A 397 -3.34 9.97 -24.68
N THR A 398 -3.07 11.09 -25.34
CA THR A 398 -2.93 11.25 -26.79
C THR A 398 -1.54 11.68 -27.15
#